data_AF-A0A0G0WUH0-F1
#
_entry.id   AF-A0A0G0WUH0-F1
#
_cell.length_a   1.000
_cell.length_b   1.000
_cell.length_c   1.000
_cell.angle_alpha   90.00
_cell.angle_beta   90.00
_cell.angle_gamma   90.00
#
_symmetry.space_group_name_H-M   'P 1'
#
loop_
_entity.id
_entity.type
_entity.pdbx_description
1 polymer ?
#
loop_
_entity_poly.entity_id
_entity_poly.type
_entity_poly.pdbx_seq_one_letter_code
_entity_poly.pdbx_strand_id
1 'polypeptide(L)' 'MLESIQIGNALAYPDYTLIKGSAPEVYFVEGGKKRHITSGEIFNTNQFDWAAIRNVPDSVLNLMVTGSNLE' A
#
# COMPACT_ATOMS: atom_id res chain seq x y z
N MET A 1 -26.08 -17.92 5.42
CA MET A 1 -25.32 -16.66 5.39
C MET A 1 -23.93 -17.05 4.94
N LEU A 2 -23.66 -16.94 3.64
CA LEU A 2 -22.41 -17.45 3.06
C LEU A 2 -21.29 -16.56 3.54
N GLU A 3 -20.45 -17.13 4.40
CA GLU A 3 -19.20 -16.54 4.88
C GLU A 3 -18.37 -16.20 3.65
N SER A 4 -18.24 -14.90 3.36
CA SER A 4 -17.43 -14.41 2.27
C SER A 4 -16.03 -14.96 2.45
N ILE A 5 -15.65 -15.86 1.55
CA ILE A 5 -14.35 -16.50 1.53
C ILE A 5 -13.30 -15.39 1.64
N GLN A 6 -12.52 -15.43 2.71
CA GLN A 6 -11.48 -14.48 3.08
C GLN A 6 -10.27 -14.57 2.12
N ILE A 7 -10.50 -14.65 0.81
CA ILE A 7 -9.42 -14.63 -0.19
C ILE A 7 -8.70 -13.25 -0.17
N GLY A 8 -9.28 -12.22 0.46
CA GLY A 8 -8.70 -10.87 0.59
C GLY A 8 -8.00 -10.54 1.91
N ASN A 9 -8.07 -11.37 2.95
CA ASN A 9 -7.63 -11.00 4.31
C ASN A 9 -6.27 -11.55 4.75
N ALA A 10 -5.65 -12.46 3.98
CA ALA A 10 -4.37 -13.06 4.36
C ALA A 10 -3.14 -12.21 3.99
N LEU A 11 -3.30 -11.15 3.18
CA LEU A 11 -2.22 -10.27 2.72
C LEU A 11 -2.55 -8.77 2.84
N ALA A 12 -3.71 -8.42 3.42
CA ALA A 12 -4.09 -7.03 3.63
C ALA A 12 -3.21 -6.44 4.74
N TYR A 13 -2.24 -5.61 4.36
CA TYR A 13 -1.56 -4.74 5.32
C TYR A 13 -2.60 -3.82 5.97
N PRO A 14 -2.43 -3.47 7.26
CA PRO A 14 -3.33 -2.54 7.90
C PRO A 14 -3.35 -1.22 7.14
N ASP A 15 -4.49 -0.54 7.15
CA ASP A 15 -4.60 0.81 6.63
C ASP A 15 -3.58 1.73 7.28
N TYR A 16 -3.22 2.79 6.57
CA TYR A 16 -2.20 3.76 6.97
C TYR A 16 -0.76 3.20 6.99
N THR A 17 -0.53 2.06 6.33
CA THR A 17 0.81 1.48 6.17
C THR A 17 1.47 1.97 4.89
N LEU A 18 2.76 2.28 4.98
CA LEU A 18 3.61 2.55 3.81
C LEU A 18 4.34 1.28 3.43
N ILE A 19 4.22 0.87 2.17
CA ILE A 19 4.86 -0.35 1.65
C ILE A 19 5.64 -0.05 0.37
N LYS A 20 6.73 -0.77 0.17
CA LYS A 20 7.52 -0.74 -1.08
C LYS A 20 7.91 -2.14 -1.51
N GLY A 21 8.06 -2.32 -2.81
CA GLY A 21 8.56 -3.56 -3.40
C GLY A 21 10.07 -3.52 -3.58
N SER A 22 10.53 -4.25 -4.58
CA SER A 22 11.90 -4.15 -5.10
C SER A 22 12.12 -2.85 -5.88
N ALA A 23 11.05 -2.29 -6.45
CA ALA A 23 11.06 -1.00 -7.13
C ALA A 23 11.21 0.19 -6.16
N PRO A 24 11.65 1.37 -6.64
CA PRO A 24 11.72 2.59 -5.82
C PRO A 24 10.33 3.18 -5.49
N GLU A 25 9.26 2.71 -6.14
CA GLU A 25 7.90 3.14 -5.92
C GLU A 25 7.42 2.82 -4.50
N VAL A 26 6.80 3.81 -3.86
CA VAL A 26 6.23 3.70 -2.51
C VAL A 26 4.72 3.79 -2.60
N TYR A 27 4.03 2.88 -1.91
CA TYR A 27 2.59 2.82 -1.88
C TYR A 27 2.07 3.03 -0.46
N PHE A 28 0.98 3.76 -0.35
CA PHE A 28 0.22 3.93 0.87
C PHE A 28 -1.01 3.03 0.86
N VAL A 29 -1.23 2.28 1.94
CA VAL A 29 -2.37 1.38 2.04
C VAL A 29 -3.55 2.11 2.68
N GLU A 30 -4.66 2.21 1.95
CA GLU A 30 -5.88 2.88 2.40
C GLU A 30 -7.12 2.20 1.84
N GLY A 31 -8.08 1.87 2.71
CA GLY A 31 -9.28 1.12 2.37
C GLY A 31 -8.98 -0.25 1.76
N GLY A 32 -7.88 -0.90 2.21
CA GLY A 32 -7.40 -2.16 1.65
C GLY A 32 -6.83 -2.08 0.22
N LYS A 33 -6.57 -0.87 -0.30
CA LYS A 33 -5.97 -0.64 -1.61
C LYS A 33 -4.58 -0.04 -1.46
N LYS A 34 -3.67 -0.35 -2.37
CA LYS A 34 -2.38 0.34 -2.46
C LYS A 34 -2.53 1.59 -3.32
N ARG A 35 -2.13 2.75 -2.83
CA ARG A 35 -2.14 4.03 -3.55
C ARG A 35 -0.70 4.41 -3.84
N HIS A 36 -0.34 4.59 -5.10
CA HIS A 36 1.01 5.00 -5.45
C HIS A 36 1.24 6.45 -5.04
N ILE A 37 2.34 6.71 -4.33
CA ILE A 37 2.78 8.06 -4.01
C ILE A 37 3.70 8.52 -5.14
N THR A 38 3.20 9.43 -5.97
CA THR A 38 3.84 9.81 -7.24
C THR A 38 5.17 10.55 -7.08
N SER A 39 5.34 11.27 -5.96
CA SER A 39 6.52 12.09 -5.69
C SER A 39 6.85 12.17 -4.20
N GLY A 40 8.13 12.37 -3.89
CA GLY A 40 8.58 12.63 -2.51
C GLY A 40 7.98 13.91 -1.91
N GLU A 41 7.62 14.90 -2.73
CA GLU A 41 6.91 16.09 -2.27
C GLU A 41 5.53 15.76 -1.70
N ILE A 42 4.76 14.89 -2.37
CA ILE A 42 3.47 14.40 -1.88
C ILE A 42 3.67 13.59 -0.61
N PHE A 43 4.71 12.76 -0.54
CA PHE A 43 5.05 12.02 0.66
C PHE A 43 5.28 12.95 1.87
N ASN A 44 6.10 13.98 1.70
CA ASN A 44 6.40 14.96 2.75
C ASN A 44 5.20 15.84 3.09
N THR A 45 4.39 16.22 2.11
CA THR A 45 3.16 17.02 2.30
C THR A 45 2.12 16.27 3.14
N ASN A 46 2.02 14.96 2.94
CA ASN A 46 1.18 14.09 3.75
C ASN A 46 1.80 13.74 5.12
N GLN A 47 2.96 14.31 5.45
CA GLN A 47 3.71 14.06 6.68
C GLN A 47 3.97 12.56 6.92
N PHE A 48 4.19 11.81 5.84
CA PHE A 48 4.55 10.42 5.94
C PHE A 48 5.98 10.25 6.44
N ASP A 49 6.21 9.15 7.14
CA ASP A 49 7.51 8.80 7.70
C ASP A 49 8.25 7.85 6.76
N TRP A 50 9.37 8.30 6.18
CA TRP A 50 10.22 7.45 5.33
C TRP A 50 10.73 6.21 6.09
N ALA A 51 10.91 6.35 7.41
CA ALA A 51 11.29 5.25 8.30
C ALA A 51 10.16 4.22 8.54
N ALA A 52 8.90 4.58 8.28
CA ALA A 52 7.75 3.69 8.43
C ALA A 52 7.48 2.82 7.18
N ILE A 53 8.25 3.03 6.10
CA ILE A 53 8.12 2.25 4.87
C ILE A 53 8.56 0.81 5.12
N ARG A 54 7.65 -0.13 4.87
CA ARG A 54 7.91 -1.56 4.96
C ARG A 54 8.24 -2.14 3.58
N ASN A 55 9.35 -2.85 3.50
CA ASN A 55 9.66 -3.66 2.33
C ASN A 55 8.78 -4.92 2.32
N VAL A 56 8.10 -5.13 1.21
CA VAL A 56 7.21 -6.27 0.99
C VAL A 56 7.59 -6.95 -0.33
N PRO A 57 7.29 -8.25 -0.51
CA PRO A 57 7.56 -8.93 -1.77
C PRO A 57 6.71 -8.32 -2.90
N ASP A 58 7.27 -8.23 -4.10
CA ASP A 58 6.54 -7.72 -5.28
C ASP A 58 5.27 -8.54 -5.58
N SER A 59 5.29 -9.85 -5.27
CA SER A 59 4.11 -10.72 -5.35
C SER A 59 2.95 -10.21 -4.50
N VAL A 60 3.24 -9.66 -3.32
CA VAL A 60 2.19 -9.10 -2.44
C VAL A 60 1.63 -7.82 -3.03
N LEU A 61 2.50 -6.92 -3.52
CA LEU A 61 2.05 -5.73 -4.23
C LEU A 61 1.15 -6.08 -5.41
N ASN A 62 1.53 -7.05 -6.23
CA ASN A 62 0.75 -7.47 -7.41
C ASN A 62 -0.63 -8.04 -7.06
N LEU A 63 -0.80 -8.62 -5.87
CA LEU A 63 -2.08 -9.13 -5.39
C LEU A 63 -2.99 -8.03 -4.83
N MET A 64 -2.43 -6.91 -4.38
CA MET A 64 -3.20 -5.78 -3.86
C MET A 64 -3.83 -4.97 -4.98
N VAL A 65 -5.09 -4.57 -4.77
CA VAL A 65 -5.82 -3.68 -5.67
C VAL A 65 -5.16 -2.30 -5.67
N THR A 66 -4.78 -1.81 -6.85
CA THR A 66 -4.27 -0.45 -7.02
C THR A 66 -5.43 0.54 -6.94
N GLY A 67 -5.37 1.45 -5.97
CA GLY A 67 -6.28 2.60 -5.86
C GLY A 67 -5.80 3.80 -6.68
N SER A 68 -6.52 4.90 -6.58
CA SER A 68 -6.09 6.17 -7.18
C SER A 68 -4.74 6.60 -6.59
N ASN A 69 -3.92 7.24 -7.41
CA ASN A 69 -2.63 7.77 -6.97
C ASN A 69 -2.84 8.86 -5.90
N LEU A 70 -1.81 9.08 -5.08
CA LEU A 70 -1.68 10.27 -4.27
C LEU A 70 -0.93 11.31 -5.12
N GLU A 71 -1.60 12.43 -5.35
CA GLU A 71 -1.19 13.57 -6.18
C GLU A 71 -1.37 14.87 -5.40
#